data_AF-A0A8J7E330-F1
#
_entry.id   AF-A0A8J7E330-F1
#
_cell.length_a   1.000
_cell.length_b   1.000
_cell.length_c   1.000
_cell.angle_alpha   90.00
_cell.angle_beta   90.00
_cell.angle_gamma   90.00
#
_symmetry.space_group_name_H-M   'P 1'
#
loop_
_entity.id
_entity.type
_entity.pdbx_description
1 polymer ?
#
loop_
_entity_poly.entity_id
_entity_poly.type
_entity_poly.pdbx_seq_one_letter_code
_entity_poly.pdbx_strand_id
1 'polypeptide(L)'
;MIHPFINFLPPARRTLVVASMASLAVLVGGAGIPIPAGEGIRLGAAAQAQDRDISPEEIVGYATSVLEMDSHRSEAYGEIQTLLTGTGYNIGSIDISCMGTANLNQLSRSLRNSVRAIVVDYCNQASTIVEANGLTVRRFNAITAAHPQDPALAEQIRTVMVELQQSQESSQSSNSSAN
;
A
#
# COMPACT_ATOMS: atom_id res chain seq x y z
N MET A 1 -2.90 8.44 0.32
CA MET A 1 -1.85 7.97 -0.61
C MET A 1 -2.11 6.50 -0.90
N ILE A 2 -2.82 6.23 -2.00
CA ILE A 2 -2.95 4.86 -2.52
C ILE A 2 -1.58 4.54 -3.11
N HIS A 3 -0.80 3.75 -2.37
CA HIS A 3 0.46 3.24 -2.88
C HIS A 3 0.14 2.27 -4.03
N PRO A 4 0.92 2.28 -5.12
CA PRO A 4 0.77 1.28 -6.16
C PRO A 4 1.06 -0.08 -5.54
N PHE A 5 0.03 -0.91 -5.39
CA PHE A 5 0.23 -2.31 -5.04
C PHE A 5 0.93 -2.99 -6.22
N ILE A 6 2.16 -3.42 -5.93
CA ILE A 6 2.80 -4.63 -6.47
C ILE A 6 2.97 -4.64 -7.99
N ASN A 7 4.03 -3.96 -8.47
CA ASN A 7 4.76 -4.48 -9.60
C ASN A 7 5.50 -5.75 -9.15
N PHE A 8 4.98 -6.91 -9.53
CA PHE A 8 5.66 -8.19 -9.40
C PHE A 8 6.78 -8.25 -10.47
N LEU A 9 7.93 -7.64 -10.18
CA LEU A 9 9.12 -7.76 -11.02
C LEU A 9 9.82 -9.10 -10.70
N PRO A 10 10.19 -9.91 -11.72
CA PRO A 10 10.97 -11.12 -11.50
C PRO A 10 12.35 -10.77 -10.92
N PRO A 11 12.97 -11.67 -10.13
CA PRO A 11 14.27 -11.41 -9.55
C PRO A 11 15.30 -11.23 -10.66
N ALA A 12 15.79 -10.00 -10.81
CA ALA A 12 16.95 -9.71 -11.62
C ALA A 12 18.14 -10.52 -11.10
N ARG A 13 18.64 -11.46 -11.92
CA ARG A 13 19.90 -12.18 -11.72
C ARG A 13 21.00 -11.14 -11.49
N ARG A 14 21.41 -10.95 -10.23
CA ARG A 14 22.58 -10.15 -9.88
C ARG A 14 23.83 -10.95 -10.22
N THR A 15 24.41 -10.67 -11.38
CA THR A 15 25.77 -11.08 -11.72
C THR A 15 26.72 -10.31 -10.80
N LEU A 16 27.37 -11.03 -9.89
CA LEU A 16 28.45 -10.50 -9.05
C LEU A 16 29.62 -10.10 -9.96
N VAL A 17 29.80 -8.81 -10.21
CA VAL A 17 31.05 -8.28 -10.75
C VAL A 17 31.94 -7.94 -9.56
N VAL A 18 32.91 -8.82 -9.31
CA VAL A 18 34.02 -8.58 -8.39
C VAL A 18 34.91 -7.50 -9.01
N ALA A 19 34.82 -6.27 -8.51
CA ALA A 19 35.76 -5.22 -8.85
C ALA A 19 36.85 -5.17 -7.77
N SER A 20 38.02 -5.75 -8.10
CA SER A 20 39.26 -5.56 -7.39
C SER A 20 39.72 -4.10 -7.51
N MET A 21 39.79 -3.35 -6.41
CA MET A 21 40.55 -2.10 -6.37
C MET A 21 41.81 -2.28 -5.55
N ALA A 22 42.94 -2.06 -6.23
CA ALA A 22 44.28 -2.09 -5.70
C ALA A 22 44.55 -0.90 -4.77
N SER A 23 45.42 -1.17 -3.81
CA SER A 23 45.91 -0.31 -2.74
C SER A 23 46.62 0.96 -3.22
N LEU A 24 46.44 2.07 -2.52
CA LEU A 24 47.50 3.07 -2.34
C LEU A 24 47.51 3.56 -0.89
N ALA A 25 48.60 3.24 -0.20
CA ALA A 25 48.97 3.82 1.08
C ALA A 25 49.70 5.15 0.84
N VAL A 26 49.31 6.20 1.56
CA VAL A 26 50.15 7.37 1.79
C VAL A 26 50.11 7.65 3.30
N LEU A 27 51.18 7.23 3.98
CA LEU A 27 51.54 7.69 5.31
C LEU A 27 52.28 9.02 5.15
N VAL A 28 51.66 10.12 5.55
CA VAL A 28 52.35 11.39 5.81
C VAL A 28 51.88 11.88 7.17
N GLY A 29 52.82 11.93 8.11
CA GLY A 29 52.61 12.45 9.46
C GLY A 29 52.38 13.96 9.46
N GLY A 30 51.61 14.40 10.45
CA GLY A 30 51.40 15.81 10.76
C GLY A 30 50.71 15.94 12.10
N ALA A 31 51.31 16.73 12.97
CA ALA A 31 50.91 17.12 14.32
C ALA A 31 49.43 16.96 14.70
N GLY A 32 49.21 16.43 15.91
CA GLY A 32 47.90 16.37 16.55
C GLY A 32 47.27 17.76 16.67
N ILE A 33 46.11 17.91 16.06
CA ILE A 33 45.18 19.00 16.33
C ILE A 33 44.08 18.39 17.21
N PRO A 34 43.80 18.91 18.42
CA PRO A 34 42.63 18.47 19.18
C PRO A 34 41.38 18.90 18.42
N ILE A 35 40.66 17.93 17.86
CA ILE A 35 39.30 18.12 17.37
C ILE A 35 38.44 18.37 18.61
N PRO A 36 37.77 19.54 18.75
CA PRO A 36 36.78 19.70 19.80
C PRO A 36 35.69 18.66 19.54
N ALA A 37 35.42 17.83 20.55
CA ALA A 37 34.29 16.91 20.55
C ALA A 37 33.02 17.74 20.35
N GLY A 38 32.58 17.86 19.09
CA GLY A 38 31.28 18.37 18.75
C GLY A 38 30.27 17.46 19.42
N GLU A 39 29.46 18.07 20.29
CA GLU A 39 28.35 17.45 21.00
C GLU A 39 27.63 16.47 20.08
N GLY A 40 27.74 15.19 20.41
CA GLY A 40 27.02 14.14 19.74
C GLY A 40 25.53 14.49 19.74
N ILE A 41 25.02 14.74 18.54
CA ILE A 41 23.62 14.72 18.10
C ILE A 41 22.67 14.42 19.27
N ARG A 42 21.99 15.45 19.79
CA ARG A 42 20.77 15.21 20.56
C ARG A 42 19.77 14.55 19.61
N LEU A 43 19.53 13.26 19.80
CA LEU A 43 18.36 12.54 19.27
C LEU A 43 17.11 13.16 19.90
N GLY A 44 16.71 14.30 19.36
CA GLY A 44 15.56 15.07 19.77
C GLY A 44 14.63 15.24 18.59
N ALA A 45 13.76 14.25 18.38
CA ALA A 45 12.38 14.44 17.91
C ALA A 45 11.70 13.06 17.88
N ALA A 46 10.69 12.94 18.72
CA ALA A 46 9.86 11.77 18.88
C ALA A 46 9.02 11.50 17.62
N ALA A 47 8.81 10.23 17.31
CA ALA A 47 7.52 9.76 16.84
C ALA A 47 7.22 8.50 17.63
N GLN A 48 6.07 8.49 18.27
CA GLN A 48 5.65 7.38 19.11
C GLN A 48 5.61 6.12 18.25
N ALA A 49 6.54 5.19 18.48
CA ALA A 49 6.19 3.79 18.43
C ALA A 49 5.23 3.58 19.60
N GLN A 50 3.98 4.06 19.44
CA GLN A 50 2.90 3.33 20.07
C GLN A 50 3.06 1.96 19.46
N ASP A 51 3.44 1.03 20.33
CA ASP A 51 3.34 -0.39 20.11
C ASP A 51 1.95 -0.62 19.50
N ARG A 52 1.89 -0.64 18.17
CA ARG A 52 0.70 -1.04 17.47
C ARG A 52 0.84 -2.53 17.44
N ASP A 53 0.60 -3.16 18.57
CA ASP A 53 0.28 -4.58 18.59
C ASP A 53 -0.94 -4.71 17.67
N ILE A 54 -0.67 -5.14 16.44
CA ILE A 54 -1.68 -5.50 15.46
C ILE A 54 -1.92 -6.98 15.72
N SER A 55 -3.12 -7.30 16.18
CA SER A 55 -3.43 -8.68 16.56
C SER A 55 -3.54 -9.57 15.32
N PRO A 56 -3.36 -10.89 15.46
CA PRO A 56 -3.57 -11.83 14.37
C PRO A 56 -4.96 -11.69 13.73
N GLU A 57 -6.00 -11.46 14.53
CA GLU A 57 -7.37 -11.25 14.05
C GLU A 57 -7.50 -9.98 13.21
N GLU A 58 -6.78 -8.91 13.58
CA GLU A 58 -6.76 -7.68 12.79
C GLU A 58 -6.01 -7.85 11.47
N ILE A 59 -4.97 -8.68 11.42
CA ILE A 59 -4.27 -9.04 10.18
C ILE A 59 -5.21 -9.82 9.26
N VAL A 60 -5.95 -10.79 9.79
CA VAL A 60 -6.94 -11.57 9.03
C VAL A 60 -8.07 -10.67 8.53
N GLY A 61 -8.64 -9.82 9.40
CA GLY A 61 -9.69 -8.88 9.01
C GLY A 61 -9.22 -7.90 7.95
N TYR A 62 -7.97 -7.41 8.05
CA TYR A 62 -7.37 -6.52 7.06
C TYR A 62 -7.18 -7.22 5.71
N ALA A 63 -6.57 -8.40 5.71
CA ALA A 63 -6.32 -9.18 4.50
C ALA A 63 -7.62 -9.54 3.78
N THR A 64 -8.62 -10.03 4.54
CA THR A 64 -9.94 -10.38 4.00
C THR A 64 -10.63 -9.15 3.39
N SER A 65 -10.63 -8.02 4.10
CA SER A 65 -11.19 -6.76 3.60
C SER A 65 -10.55 -6.35 2.26
N VAL A 66 -9.22 -6.40 2.17
CA VAL A 66 -8.49 -6.01 0.94
C VAL A 66 -8.83 -6.92 -0.24
N LEU A 67 -8.98 -8.22 0.00
CA LEU A 67 -9.35 -9.19 -1.04
C LEU A 67 -10.80 -8.98 -1.52
N GLU A 68 -11.75 -8.79 -0.60
CA GLU A 68 -13.16 -8.55 -0.94
C GLU A 68 -13.37 -7.23 -1.70
N MET A 69 -12.63 -6.18 -1.31
CA MET A 69 -12.67 -4.88 -1.97
C MET A 69 -12.16 -4.90 -3.42
N ASP A 70 -11.37 -5.89 -3.83
CA ASP A 70 -10.68 -5.86 -5.13
C ASP A 70 -11.65 -5.84 -6.32
N SER A 71 -12.74 -6.61 -6.23
CA SER A 71 -13.78 -6.66 -7.26
C SER A 71 -14.49 -5.31 -7.40
N HIS A 72 -14.97 -4.75 -6.28
CA HIS A 72 -15.62 -3.43 -6.22
C HIS A 72 -14.70 -2.30 -6.70
N ARG A 73 -13.41 -2.37 -6.34
CA ARG A 73 -12.41 -1.40 -6.80
C ARG A 73 -12.25 -1.46 -8.32
N SER A 74 -12.18 -2.66 -8.89
CA SER A 74 -12.03 -2.87 -10.32
C SER A 74 -13.25 -2.40 -11.10
N GLU A 75 -14.46 -2.65 -10.57
CA GLU A 75 -15.72 -2.15 -11.12
C GLU A 75 -15.76 -0.62 -11.14
N ALA A 76 -15.53 0.03 -10.00
CA ALA A 76 -15.52 1.50 -9.90
C ALA A 76 -14.48 2.13 -10.83
N TYR A 77 -13.29 1.53 -10.93
CA TYR A 77 -12.25 1.99 -11.85
C TYR A 77 -12.68 1.88 -13.31
N GLY A 78 -13.31 0.76 -13.68
CA GLY A 78 -13.85 0.52 -15.01
C GLY A 78 -14.94 1.53 -15.39
N GLU A 79 -15.90 1.77 -14.50
CA GLU A 79 -16.96 2.76 -14.73
C GLU A 79 -16.41 4.17 -14.94
N ILE A 80 -15.47 4.61 -14.10
CA ILE A 80 -14.82 5.91 -14.24
C ILE A 80 -14.06 5.97 -15.58
N GLN A 81 -13.35 4.91 -15.95
CA GLN A 81 -12.63 4.85 -17.22
C GLN A 81 -13.60 4.98 -18.42
N THR A 82 -14.76 4.32 -18.35
CA THR A 82 -15.83 4.46 -19.36
C THR A 82 -16.33 5.91 -19.43
N LEU A 83 -16.60 6.56 -18.30
CA LEU A 83 -17.04 7.97 -18.28
C LEU A 83 -16.03 8.93 -18.89
N LEU A 84 -14.74 8.66 -18.75
CA LEU A 84 -13.67 9.51 -19.27
C LEU A 84 -13.35 9.24 -20.75
N THR A 85 -13.89 8.18 -21.34
CA THR A 85 -13.63 7.82 -22.75
C THR A 85 -14.11 8.94 -23.69
N GLY A 86 -13.21 9.42 -24.55
CA GLY A 86 -13.50 10.50 -25.50
C GLY A 86 -13.52 11.91 -24.88
N THR A 87 -13.23 12.06 -23.59
CA THR A 87 -13.27 13.37 -22.91
C THR A 87 -11.93 14.13 -22.90
N GLY A 88 -10.85 13.48 -23.33
CA GLY A 88 -9.48 14.01 -23.26
C GLY A 88 -8.81 13.91 -21.89
N TYR A 89 -9.54 13.48 -20.86
CA TYR A 89 -8.99 13.15 -19.55
C TYR A 89 -8.66 11.66 -19.47
N ASN A 90 -7.64 11.32 -18.69
CA ASN A 90 -7.36 9.94 -18.31
C ASN A 90 -7.55 9.77 -16.81
N ILE A 91 -7.87 8.55 -16.39
CA ILE A 91 -8.14 8.24 -14.99
C ILE A 91 -6.93 8.49 -14.07
N GLY A 92 -5.70 8.41 -14.58
CA GLY A 92 -4.49 8.74 -13.84
C GLY A 92 -4.26 10.23 -13.58
N SER A 93 -4.99 11.11 -14.29
CA SER A 93 -4.90 12.57 -14.12
C SER A 93 -5.81 13.14 -13.03
N ILE A 94 -6.66 12.29 -12.42
CA ILE A 94 -7.62 12.68 -11.39
C ILE A 94 -7.40 11.89 -10.10
N ASP A 95 -7.66 12.52 -8.96
CA ASP A 95 -7.63 11.84 -7.67
C ASP A 95 -8.99 11.17 -7.41
N ILE A 96 -8.98 9.84 -7.37
CA ILE A 96 -10.13 8.97 -7.08
C ILE A 96 -10.00 8.30 -5.71
N SER A 97 -9.18 8.85 -4.81
CA SER A 97 -9.03 8.34 -3.45
C SER A 97 -10.24 8.64 -2.57
N CYS A 98 -10.59 7.72 -1.67
CA CYS A 98 -11.61 7.98 -0.62
C CYS A 98 -11.28 9.15 0.31
N MET A 99 -10.01 9.59 0.37
CA MET A 99 -9.57 10.68 1.23
C MET A 99 -9.35 11.99 0.48
N GLY A 100 -9.55 12.03 -0.84
CA GLY A 100 -9.14 13.14 -1.67
C GLY A 100 -10.06 13.39 -2.86
N THR A 101 -10.25 14.65 -3.20
CA THR A 101 -10.91 15.06 -4.44
C THR A 101 -10.01 15.97 -5.27
N ALA A 102 -8.69 15.82 -5.11
CA ALA A 102 -7.74 16.69 -5.77
C ALA A 102 -7.94 16.61 -7.29
N ASN A 103 -7.88 17.76 -7.96
CA ASN A 103 -7.97 17.87 -9.42
C ASN A 103 -9.29 17.41 -10.07
N LEU A 104 -10.29 16.89 -9.35
CA LEU A 104 -11.64 16.67 -9.90
C LEU A 104 -12.26 17.97 -10.42
N ASN A 105 -11.80 19.11 -9.92
CA ASN A 105 -12.25 20.42 -10.39
C ASN A 105 -11.85 20.75 -11.84
N GLN A 106 -10.95 19.98 -12.44
CA GLN A 106 -10.56 20.08 -13.85
C GLN A 106 -11.61 19.47 -14.79
N LEU A 107 -12.43 18.53 -14.30
CA LEU A 107 -13.50 17.91 -15.07
C LEU A 107 -14.69 18.87 -15.26
N SER A 108 -15.44 18.69 -16.35
CA SER A 108 -16.75 19.35 -16.52
C SER A 108 -17.66 19.05 -15.32
N ARG A 109 -18.63 19.93 -15.02
CA ARG A 109 -19.52 19.75 -13.86
C ARG A 109 -20.24 18.39 -13.88
N SER A 110 -20.72 17.97 -15.05
CA SER A 110 -21.41 16.69 -15.20
C SER A 110 -20.47 15.51 -14.91
N LEU A 111 -19.32 15.45 -15.57
CA LEU A 111 -18.34 14.37 -15.37
C LEU A 111 -17.85 14.31 -13.93
N ARG A 112 -17.58 15.47 -13.33
CA ARG A 112 -17.17 15.60 -11.93
C ARG A 112 -18.20 15.00 -10.98
N ASN A 113 -19.48 15.24 -11.22
CA ASN A 113 -20.54 14.70 -10.37
C ASN A 113 -20.67 13.19 -10.53
N SER A 114 -20.61 12.67 -11.76
CA SER A 114 -20.65 11.23 -12.02
C SER A 114 -19.45 10.49 -11.41
N VAL A 115 -18.23 11.01 -11.59
CA VAL A 115 -17.02 10.43 -10.97
C VAL A 115 -17.11 10.45 -9.44
N ARG A 116 -17.60 11.56 -8.85
CA ARG A 116 -17.77 11.63 -7.40
C ARG A 116 -18.78 10.62 -6.88
N ALA A 117 -19.89 10.39 -7.59
CA ALA A 117 -20.89 9.41 -7.18
C ALA A 117 -20.27 8.01 -7.09
N ILE A 118 -19.55 7.58 -8.15
CA ILE A 118 -18.88 6.27 -8.18
C ILE A 118 -17.86 6.14 -7.06
N VAL A 119 -17.02 7.16 -6.84
CA VAL A 119 -16.03 7.14 -5.75
C VAL A 119 -16.70 7.04 -4.39
N VAL A 120 -17.75 7.83 -4.13
CA VAL A 120 -18.47 7.80 -2.85
C VAL A 120 -19.11 6.43 -2.61
N ASP A 121 -19.74 5.86 -3.64
CA ASP A 121 -20.37 4.54 -3.53
C ASP A 121 -19.34 3.45 -3.22
N TYR A 122 -18.21 3.43 -3.93
CA TYR A 122 -17.11 2.52 -3.63
C TYR A 122 -16.58 2.72 -2.20
N CYS A 123 -16.37 3.96 -1.75
CA CYS A 123 -15.83 4.22 -0.41
C CYS A 123 -16.79 3.81 0.71
N ASN A 124 -18.09 3.89 0.48
CA ASN A 124 -19.11 3.40 1.41
C ASN A 124 -19.14 1.87 1.47
N GLN A 125 -19.07 1.20 0.32
CA GLN A 125 -18.97 -0.27 0.24
C GLN A 125 -17.70 -0.77 0.93
N ALA A 126 -16.56 -0.14 0.62
CA ALA A 126 -15.29 -0.35 1.28
C ALA A 126 -15.39 -0.25 2.80
N SER A 127 -16.03 0.80 3.32
CA SER A 127 -16.20 0.97 4.77
C SER A 127 -17.04 -0.15 5.38
N THR A 128 -18.11 -0.57 4.68
CA THR A 128 -18.98 -1.66 5.10
C THR A 128 -18.24 -3.00 5.15
N ILE A 129 -17.42 -3.31 4.13
CA ILE A 129 -16.58 -4.51 4.08
C ILE A 129 -15.62 -4.55 5.26
N VAL A 130 -14.96 -3.42 5.56
CA VAL A 130 -14.02 -3.30 6.68
C VAL A 130 -14.71 -3.60 8.02
N GLU A 131 -15.90 -3.02 8.22
CA GLU A 131 -16.68 -3.22 9.45
C GLU A 131 -17.20 -4.65 9.59
N ALA A 132 -17.64 -5.26 8.49
CA ALA A 132 -18.06 -6.66 8.46
C ALA A 132 -16.92 -7.63 8.82
N ASN A 133 -15.68 -7.27 8.49
CA ASN A 133 -14.47 -8.03 8.80
C ASN A 133 -13.86 -7.68 10.18
N GLY A 134 -14.63 -7.05 11.08
CA GLY A 134 -14.26 -6.86 12.47
C GLY A 134 -13.30 -5.69 12.73
N LEU A 135 -13.05 -4.84 11.72
CA LEU A 135 -12.21 -3.67 11.85
C LEU A 135 -13.02 -2.38 11.85
N THR A 136 -12.56 -1.37 12.59
CA THR A 136 -13.04 0.00 12.33
C THR A 136 -12.29 0.57 11.12
N VAL A 137 -12.93 1.47 10.35
CA VAL A 137 -12.27 2.19 9.25
C VAL A 137 -10.96 2.86 9.71
N ARG A 138 -10.96 3.42 10.92
CA ARG A 138 -9.76 4.01 11.54
C ARG A 138 -8.64 2.98 11.73
N ARG A 139 -8.96 1.76 12.20
CA ARG A 139 -7.97 0.71 12.43
C ARG A 139 -7.45 0.14 11.11
N PHE A 140 -8.33 -0.08 10.14
CA PHE A 140 -7.93 -0.47 8.78
C PHE A 140 -6.93 0.53 8.20
N ASN A 141 -7.25 1.83 8.23
CA ASN A 141 -6.34 2.88 7.73
C ASN A 141 -5.02 2.93 8.51
N ALA A 142 -5.04 2.63 9.82
CA ALA A 142 -3.84 2.55 10.63
C ALA A 142 -2.93 1.40 10.18
N ILE A 143 -3.50 0.22 9.88
CA ILE A 143 -2.77 -0.94 9.35
C ILE A 143 -2.25 -0.62 7.93
N THR A 144 -3.07 -0.02 7.05
CA THR A 144 -2.63 0.43 5.71
C THR A 144 -1.44 1.37 5.77
N ALA A 145 -1.41 2.29 6.73
CA ALA A 145 -0.31 3.23 6.91
C ALA A 145 0.96 2.56 7.47
N ALA A 146 0.80 1.52 8.29
CA ALA A 146 1.92 0.77 8.88
C ALA A 146 2.54 -0.23 7.89
N HIS A 147 1.72 -0.88 7.05
CA HIS A 147 2.14 -1.91 6.08
C HIS A 147 3.42 -1.58 5.30
N PRO A 148 3.58 -0.41 4.64
CA PRO A 148 4.80 -0.12 3.88
C PRO A 148 6.03 0.22 4.76
N GLN A 149 5.83 0.47 6.06
CA GLN A 149 6.88 0.86 7.00
C GLN A 149 7.37 -0.32 7.85
N ASP A 150 6.63 -1.42 7.88
CA ASP A 150 6.93 -2.61 8.68
C ASP A 150 6.98 -3.86 7.78
N PRO A 151 8.19 -4.33 7.42
CA PRO A 151 8.37 -5.53 6.61
C PRO A 151 7.83 -6.81 7.26
N ALA A 152 7.83 -6.90 8.60
CA ALA A 152 7.34 -8.08 9.30
C ALA A 152 5.81 -8.14 9.24
N LEU A 153 5.13 -7.00 9.40
CA LEU A 153 3.69 -6.89 9.18
C LEU A 153 3.32 -7.18 7.72
N ALA A 154 4.06 -6.66 6.76
CA ALA A 154 3.82 -6.90 5.34
C ALA A 154 3.88 -8.40 4.99
N GLU A 155 4.86 -9.13 5.53
CA GLU A 155 4.99 -10.57 5.29
C GLU A 155 3.87 -11.38 5.96
N GLN A 156 3.42 -10.98 7.15
CA GLN A 156 2.27 -11.61 7.82
C GLN A 156 0.98 -11.44 7.00
N ILE A 157 0.70 -10.20 6.55
CA ILE A 157 -0.46 -9.92 5.70
C ILE A 157 -0.38 -10.73 4.40
N ARG A 158 0.79 -10.77 3.75
CA ARG A 158 0.98 -11.54 2.52
C ARG A 158 0.71 -13.04 2.72
N THR A 159 1.20 -13.60 3.83
CA THR A 159 1.00 -15.01 4.16
C THR A 159 -0.48 -15.33 4.32
N VAL A 160 -1.19 -14.53 5.12
CA VAL A 160 -2.64 -14.70 5.33
C VAL A 160 -3.43 -14.55 4.03
N MET A 161 -3.08 -13.59 3.16
CA MET A 161 -3.75 -13.44 1.85
C MET A 161 -3.63 -14.70 0.99
N VAL A 162 -2.45 -15.34 0.96
CA VAL A 162 -2.24 -16.58 0.20
C VAL A 162 -3.07 -17.73 0.78
N GLU A 163 -3.11 -17.86 2.11
CA GLU A 163 -3.90 -18.90 2.78
C GLU A 163 -5.41 -18.74 2.52
N LEU A 164 -5.91 -17.50 2.57
CA LEU A 164 -7.31 -17.19 2.27
C LEU A 164 -7.68 -17.56 0.82
N GLN A 165 -6.83 -17.22 -0.14
CA GLN A 165 -7.07 -17.53 -1.55
C GLN A 165 -7.10 -19.05 -1.82
N GLN A 166 -6.15 -19.81 -1.25
CA GLN A 166 -6.12 -21.27 -1.38
C GLN A 166 -7.36 -21.94 -0.75
N SER A 167 -7.84 -21.39 0.37
CA SER A 167 -9.05 -21.88 1.06
C SER A 167 -10.32 -21.63 0.24
N GLN A 168 -10.39 -20.53 -0.51
CA GLN A 168 -11.52 -20.23 -1.40
C GLN A 168 -11.53 -21.16 -2.63
N GLU A 169 -10.37 -21.42 -3.24
CA GLU A 169 -10.24 -22.31 -4.39
C GLU A 169 -10.63 -23.76 -4.07
N SER A 170 -10.20 -24.28 -2.91
CA SER A 170 -10.55 -25.63 -2.46
C SER A 170 -12.05 -25.79 -2.15
N SER A 171 -12.68 -24.74 -1.62
CA SER A 171 -14.12 -24.69 -1.37
C SER A 171 -14.93 -24.66 -2.68
N GLN A 172 -14.44 -23.97 -3.72
CA GLN A 172 -15.07 -23.95 -5.04
C GLN A 172 -14.90 -25.27 -5.82
N SER A 173 -13.73 -25.93 -5.71
CA SER A 173 -13.49 -27.23 -6.35
C SER A 173 -14.38 -28.34 -5.78
N SER A 174 -14.67 -28.29 -4.48
CA SER A 174 -15.55 -29.24 -3.79
C SER A 174 -17.02 -29.08 -4.20
N ASN A 175 -17.48 -27.86 -4.48
CA ASN A 175 -18.86 -27.61 -4.93
C ASN A 175 -19.10 -27.91 -6.41
N SER A 176 -18.08 -27.79 -7.28
CA SER A 176 -18.20 -28.15 -8.70
C SER A 176 -18.21 -29.66 -8.98
N SER A 177 -17.80 -30.49 -8.02
CA SER A 177 -17.81 -31.96 -8.17
C SER A 177 -19.12 -32.62 -7.70
N ALA A 178 -20.05 -31.83 -7.16
CA ALA A 178 -21.32 -32.28 -6.60
C ALA A 178 -22.54 -31.96 -7.47
N ASN A 179 -22.35 -31.48 -8.71
CA ASN A 179 -23.41 -31.07 -9.64
C ASN A 179 -23.28 -31.74 -11.00
#